data_AF-A0A9Q3CN81-F1
#
_entry.id   AF-A0A9Q3CN81-F1
#
_cell.length_a   1.000
_cell.length_b   1.000
_cell.length_c   1.000
_cell.angle_alpha   90.00
_cell.angle_beta   90.00
_cell.angle_gamma   90.00
#
_symmetry.space_group_name_H-M   'P 1'
#
loop_
_entity.id
_entity.type
_entity.pdbx_description
1 polymer ?
#
loop_
_entity_poly.entity_id
_entity_poly.type
_entity_poly.pdbx_seq_one_letter_code
_entity_poly.pdbx_strand_id
1 'polypeptide(L)'
;MKRRWGTVSPERRYKISSINQLSTNYQQEGGIRNMTQYKTFIGEYESIINYLKRYQYIQGDINQDQEIFASLSSSVQKSIYKEMIKDKEMEQALDGGYIIPRLEILKLYIKQDLEARVLIQQKEFSKAK
;
A
#
# COMPACT_ATOMS: atom_id res chain seq x y z
N MET A 1 -11.19 -10.30 -51.06
CA MET A 1 -10.99 -9.47 -49.85
C MET A 1 -11.84 -10.03 -48.71
N LYS A 2 -11.24 -10.67 -47.69
CA LYS A 2 -11.96 -11.08 -46.47
C LYS A 2 -11.37 -10.32 -45.29
N ARG A 3 -12.10 -9.33 -44.77
CA ARG A 3 -11.75 -8.65 -43.52
C ARG A 3 -12.09 -9.62 -42.36
N ARG A 4 -11.06 -10.20 -41.74
CA ARG A 4 -11.18 -10.90 -40.46
C ARG A 4 -11.11 -9.85 -39.35
N TRP A 5 -12.24 -9.22 -39.04
CA TRP A 5 -12.36 -8.49 -37.79
C TRP A 5 -12.58 -9.52 -36.70
N GLY A 6 -11.48 -10.02 -36.12
CA GLY A 6 -11.56 -10.59 -34.78
C GLY A 6 -11.91 -9.44 -33.85
N THR A 7 -13.01 -9.58 -33.11
CA THR A 7 -13.39 -8.65 -32.04
C THR A 7 -12.16 -8.40 -31.19
N VAL A 8 -11.59 -7.19 -31.25
CA VAL A 8 -10.54 -6.80 -30.31
C VAL A 8 -11.26 -6.74 -28.97
N SER A 9 -11.17 -7.81 -28.19
CA SER A 9 -11.60 -7.79 -26.81
C SER A 9 -10.94 -6.55 -26.19
N PRO A 10 -11.70 -5.63 -25.57
CA PRO A 10 -11.10 -4.44 -24.98
C PRO A 10 -9.98 -4.91 -24.06
N GLU A 11 -8.76 -4.41 -24.30
CA GLU A 11 -7.59 -4.87 -23.57
C GLU A 11 -7.88 -4.74 -22.07
N ARG A 12 -7.66 -5.83 -21.33
CA ARG A 12 -7.89 -5.85 -19.88
C ARG A 12 -7.06 -4.75 -19.25
N ARG A 13 -7.73 -3.75 -18.67
CA ARG A 13 -7.08 -2.58 -18.06
C ARG A 13 -6.16 -2.98 -16.90
N TYR A 14 -6.60 -3.92 -16.07
CA TYR A 14 -5.82 -4.46 -14.97
C TYR A 14 -5.92 -6.00 -14.91
N LYS A 15 -4.88 -6.62 -14.37
CA LYS A 15 -4.78 -8.05 -14.06
C LYS A 15 -4.61 -8.22 -12.55
N ILE A 16 -4.80 -9.43 -12.03
CA ILE A 16 -4.50 -9.72 -10.62
C ILE A 16 -3.03 -9.39 -10.30
N SER A 17 -2.12 -9.65 -11.24
CA SER A 17 -0.70 -9.27 -11.12
C SER A 17 -0.46 -7.77 -11.00
N SER A 18 -1.41 -6.93 -11.42
CA SER A 18 -1.25 -5.47 -11.35
C SER A 18 -1.10 -4.97 -9.92
N ILE A 19 -1.67 -5.68 -8.94
CA ILE A 19 -1.52 -5.32 -7.52
C ILE A 19 -0.06 -5.55 -7.07
N ASN A 20 0.48 -6.73 -7.34
CA ASN A 20 1.88 -7.07 -7.03
C ASN A 20 2.87 -6.18 -7.80
N GLN A 21 2.56 -5.84 -9.05
CA GLN A 21 3.37 -4.93 -9.85
C GLN A 21 3.38 -3.53 -9.25
N LEU A 22 2.22 -3.02 -8.80
CA LEU A 22 2.14 -1.72 -8.15
C LEU A 22 3.03 -1.68 -6.90
N SER A 23 2.91 -2.65 -6.00
CA SER A 23 3.75 -2.72 -4.79
C SER A 23 5.24 -2.81 -5.15
N THR A 24 5.59 -3.70 -6.08
CA THR A 24 6.99 -3.90 -6.53
C THR A 24 7.58 -2.62 -7.13
N ASN A 25 6.83 -1.87 -7.93
CA ASN A 25 7.30 -0.63 -8.54
C ASN A 25 7.65 0.40 -7.46
N TYR A 26 6.75 0.62 -6.49
CA TYR A 26 7.04 1.54 -5.38
C TYR A 26 8.24 1.07 -4.56
N GLN A 27 8.38 -0.23 -4.30
CA GLN A 27 9.56 -0.78 -3.63
C GLN A 27 10.86 -0.49 -4.39
N GLN A 28 10.88 -0.70 -5.70
CA GLN A 28 12.03 -0.44 -6.56
C GLN A 28 12.41 1.06 -6.58
N GLU A 29 11.42 1.94 -6.48
CA GLU A 29 11.62 3.39 -6.33
C GLU A 29 12.02 3.81 -4.90
N GLY A 30 12.24 2.85 -4.01
CA GLY A 30 12.72 3.07 -2.65
C GLY A 30 11.61 3.22 -1.61
N GLY A 31 10.40 2.81 -1.97
CA GLY A 31 9.20 2.72 -1.14
C GLY A 31 8.52 4.05 -0.86
N ILE A 32 7.27 3.98 -0.40
CA ILE A 32 6.50 5.14 0.03
C ILE A 32 7.15 5.79 1.27
N ARG A 33 7.43 7.10 1.19
CA ARG A 33 8.15 7.87 2.23
C ARG A 33 7.37 9.07 2.74
N ASN A 34 6.34 9.51 2.03
CA ASN A 34 5.58 10.71 2.36
C ASN A 34 4.09 10.57 2.04
N MET A 35 3.30 11.49 2.59
CA MET A 35 1.84 11.49 2.47
C MET A 35 1.35 11.63 1.02
N THR A 36 2.06 12.37 0.17
CA THR A 36 1.69 12.53 -1.25
C THR A 36 1.81 11.21 -1.98
N GLN A 37 2.95 10.53 -1.85
CA GLN A 37 3.17 9.19 -2.43
C GLN A 37 2.14 8.18 -1.92
N TYR A 38 1.83 8.22 -0.62
CA TYR A 38 0.84 7.33 -0.03
C TYR A 38 -0.56 7.53 -0.61
N LYS A 39 -1.00 8.79 -0.77
CA LYS A 39 -2.31 9.11 -1.38
C LYS A 39 -2.38 8.65 -2.84
N THR A 40 -1.32 8.87 -3.62
CA THR A 40 -1.24 8.39 -5.01
C THR A 40 -1.33 6.86 -5.06
N PHE A 41 -0.52 6.18 -4.26
CA PHE A 41 -0.52 4.72 -4.19
C PHE A 41 -1.89 4.15 -3.82
N ILE A 42 -2.54 4.67 -2.77
CA ILE A 42 -3.87 4.19 -2.36
C ILE A 42 -4.91 4.43 -3.46
N GLY A 43 -4.88 5.56 -4.16
CA GLY A 43 -5.78 5.83 -5.27
C GLY A 43 -5.60 4.85 -6.44
N GLU A 44 -4.35 4.54 -6.79
CA GLU A 44 -4.02 3.54 -7.82
C GLU A 44 -4.44 2.12 -7.38
N TYR A 45 -4.14 1.76 -6.13
CA TYR A 45 -4.50 0.48 -5.53
C TYR A 45 -6.02 0.27 -5.52
N GLU A 46 -6.79 1.25 -5.04
CA GLU A 46 -8.26 1.19 -5.01
C GLU A 46 -8.86 1.14 -6.41
N SER A 47 -8.27 1.84 -7.39
CA SER A 47 -8.67 1.75 -8.80
C SER A 47 -8.50 0.33 -9.36
N ILE A 48 -7.36 -0.31 -9.06
CA ILE A 48 -7.09 -1.71 -9.48
C ILE A 48 -8.09 -2.66 -8.81
N ILE A 49 -8.26 -2.57 -7.49
CA ILE A 49 -9.16 -3.44 -6.74
C ILE A 49 -10.61 -3.28 -7.21
N ASN A 50 -11.09 -2.05 -7.39
CA ASN A 50 -12.45 -1.78 -7.84
C ASN A 50 -12.70 -2.33 -9.24
N TYR A 51 -11.72 -2.24 -10.15
CA TYR A 51 -11.79 -2.87 -11.46
C TYR A 51 -11.89 -4.40 -11.32
N LEU A 52 -10.98 -5.02 -10.56
CA LEU A 52 -10.95 -6.48 -10.43
C LEU A 52 -12.23 -7.03 -9.77
N LYS A 53 -12.78 -6.34 -8.76
CA LYS A 53 -14.07 -6.68 -8.13
C LYS A 53 -15.23 -6.54 -9.12
N ARG A 54 -15.30 -5.43 -9.87
CA ARG A 54 -16.37 -5.16 -10.85
C ARG A 54 -16.48 -6.25 -11.91
N TYR A 55 -15.35 -6.76 -12.37
CA TYR A 55 -15.29 -7.82 -13.39
C TYR A 55 -15.17 -9.24 -12.78
N GLN A 56 -15.42 -9.38 -11.48
CA GLN A 56 -15.42 -10.66 -10.75
C GLN A 56 -14.12 -11.47 -10.90
N TYR A 57 -13.00 -10.80 -11.16
CA TYR A 57 -11.68 -11.44 -11.20
C TYR A 57 -11.18 -11.85 -9.81
N ILE A 58 -11.71 -11.21 -8.78
CA ILE A 58 -11.40 -11.46 -7.38
C ILE A 58 -12.72 -11.51 -6.60
N GLN A 59 -12.82 -12.43 -5.66
CA GLN A 59 -13.97 -12.56 -4.76
C GLN A 59 -13.45 -12.44 -3.33
N GLY A 60 -14.02 -11.50 -2.56
CA GLY A 60 -13.62 -11.26 -1.17
C GLY A 60 -12.45 -10.30 -0.98
N ASP A 61 -11.87 -10.35 0.22
CA ASP A 61 -10.72 -9.54 0.61
C ASP A 61 -9.42 -10.26 0.25
N ILE A 62 -8.63 -9.59 -0.58
CA ILE A 62 -7.25 -9.98 -0.89
C ILE A 62 -6.39 -9.68 0.36
N ASN A 63 -5.19 -10.25 0.45
CA ASN A 63 -4.18 -9.88 1.47
C ASN A 63 -3.65 -8.44 1.25
N GLN A 64 -4.55 -7.45 1.27
CA GLN A 64 -4.27 -6.04 0.98
C GLN A 64 -3.24 -5.47 1.94
N ASP A 65 -3.28 -5.95 3.18
CA ASP A 65 -2.47 -5.47 4.30
C ASP A 65 -0.98 -5.70 4.01
N GLN A 66 -0.64 -6.89 3.50
CA GLN A 66 0.74 -7.25 3.20
C GLN A 66 1.28 -6.46 2.00
N GLU A 67 0.47 -6.30 0.95
CA GLU A 67 0.87 -5.57 -0.26
C GLU A 67 1.09 -4.08 0.04
N ILE A 68 0.17 -3.47 0.79
CA ILE A 68 0.26 -2.08 1.20
C ILE A 68 1.48 -1.89 2.11
N PHE A 69 1.67 -2.76 3.11
CA PHE A 69 2.83 -2.68 3.99
C PHE A 69 4.15 -2.84 3.25
N ALA A 70 4.21 -3.80 2.33
CA ALA A 70 5.39 -4.09 1.52
C ALA A 70 5.79 -2.90 0.64
N SER A 71 4.85 -2.11 0.13
CA SER A 71 5.12 -0.92 -0.70
C SER A 71 5.78 0.25 0.05
N LEU A 72 5.75 0.24 1.38
CA LEU A 72 6.33 1.29 2.21
C LEU A 72 7.85 1.25 2.17
N SER A 73 8.48 2.41 2.37
CA SER A 73 9.93 2.44 2.55
C SER A 73 10.35 1.77 3.85
N SER A 74 11.56 1.22 3.89
CA SER A 74 12.09 0.53 5.07
C SER A 74 12.12 1.40 6.34
N SER A 75 12.30 2.72 6.20
CA SER A 75 12.25 3.66 7.33
C SER A 75 10.84 3.87 7.87
N VAL A 76 9.83 3.87 7.00
CA VAL A 76 8.41 3.94 7.38
C VAL A 76 7.96 2.63 8.01
N GLN A 77 8.30 1.49 7.39
CA GLN A 77 7.99 0.15 7.93
C GLN A 77 8.53 -0.03 9.35
N LYS A 78 9.81 0.31 9.59
CA LYS A 78 10.43 0.20 10.92
C LYS A 78 9.75 1.08 11.97
N SER A 79 9.38 2.30 11.60
CA SER A 79 8.71 3.24 12.51
C SER A 79 7.32 2.73 12.90
N ILE A 80 6.55 2.27 11.91
CA ILE A 80 5.23 1.69 12.12
C ILE A 80 5.30 0.43 12.98
N TYR A 81 6.22 -0.50 12.66
CA TYR A 81 6.42 -1.72 13.46
C TYR A 81 6.70 -1.37 14.93
N LYS A 82 7.56 -0.38 15.18
CA LYS A 82 7.93 0.03 16.52
C LYS A 82 6.72 0.54 17.31
N GLU A 83 5.90 1.39 16.70
CA GLU A 83 4.70 1.92 17.36
C GLU A 83 3.62 0.83 17.54
N MET A 84 3.39 -0.03 16.55
CA MET A 84 2.42 -1.12 16.68
C MET A 84 2.82 -2.14 17.77
N ILE A 85 4.10 -2.49 17.88
CA ILE A 85 4.59 -3.36 18.96
C ILE A 85 4.40 -2.70 20.32
N LYS A 86 4.74 -1.42 20.43
CA LYS A 86 4.59 -0.64 21.66
C LYS A 86 3.12 -0.56 22.10
N ASP A 87 2.21 -0.40 21.15
CA ASP A 87 0.77 -0.31 21.41
C ASP A 87 0.10 -1.69 21.55
N LYS A 88 0.85 -2.79 21.37
CA LYS A 88 0.37 -4.18 21.42
C LYS A 88 -0.69 -4.53 20.37
N GLU A 89 -0.64 -3.84 19.23
CA GLU A 89 -1.54 -4.08 18.09
C GLU A 89 -1.11 -5.27 17.22
N MET A 90 0.10 -5.81 17.44
CA MET A 90 0.59 -6.99 16.71
C MET A 90 0.45 -8.25 17.54
N GLU A 91 -0.26 -9.24 17.01
CA GLU A 91 -0.30 -10.57 17.62
C GLU A 91 1.02 -11.30 17.38
N GLN A 92 1.53 -11.96 18.42
CA GLN A 92 2.71 -12.80 18.30
C GLN A 92 2.29 -14.15 17.69
N ALA A 93 2.93 -14.52 16.58
CA ALA A 93 2.75 -15.83 15.97
C ALA A 93 3.42 -16.92 16.82
N LEU A 94 3.00 -18.17 16.62
CA LEU A 94 3.51 -19.34 17.36
C LEU A 94 5.01 -19.57 17.16
N ASP A 95 5.58 -19.08 16.06
CA ASP A 95 7.01 -19.15 15.72
C ASP A 95 7.83 -17.95 16.27
N GLY A 96 7.20 -17.07 17.04
CA GLY A 96 7.81 -15.86 17.56
C GLY A 96 7.85 -14.68 16.58
N GLY A 97 7.27 -14.84 15.38
CA GLY A 97 7.03 -13.72 14.46
C GLY A 97 5.89 -12.81 14.93
N TYR A 98 5.62 -11.74 14.17
CA TYR A 98 4.48 -10.85 14.41
C TYR A 98 3.51 -10.86 13.24
N ILE A 99 2.22 -10.93 13.55
CA ILE A 99 1.13 -10.87 12.58
C ILE A 99 0.76 -9.41 12.36
N ILE A 100 0.81 -8.95 11.11
CA ILE A 100 0.38 -7.60 10.73
C ILE A 100 -1.13 -7.45 11.05
N PRO A 101 -1.54 -6.37 11.74
CA PRO A 101 -2.94 -6.16 12.06
C PRO A 101 -3.78 -5.88 10.82
N ARG A 102 -5.11 -5.94 10.97
CA ARG A 102 -6.07 -5.72 9.89
C ARG A 102 -5.84 -4.38 9.18
N LEU A 103 -6.23 -4.33 7.89
CA LEU A 103 -6.07 -3.18 7.00
C LEU A 103 -6.35 -1.82 7.64
N GLU A 104 -7.45 -1.69 8.39
CA GLU A 104 -7.91 -0.43 8.96
C GLU A 104 -6.91 0.12 9.98
N ILE A 105 -6.41 -0.76 10.85
CA ILE A 105 -5.38 -0.43 11.84
C ILE A 105 -4.09 -0.07 11.11
N LEU A 106 -3.69 -0.86 10.11
CA LEU A 106 -2.48 -0.57 9.33
C LEU A 106 -2.55 0.81 8.65
N LYS A 107 -3.67 1.14 7.99
CA LYS A 107 -3.87 2.44 7.34
C LYS A 107 -3.79 3.60 8.34
N LEU A 108 -4.27 3.41 9.57
CA LEU A 108 -4.17 4.42 10.63
C LEU A 108 -2.71 4.72 10.98
N TYR A 109 -1.91 3.69 11.28
CA TYR A 109 -0.50 3.85 11.63
C TYR A 109 0.32 4.47 10.49
N ILE A 110 0.05 4.10 9.24
CA ILE A 110 0.72 4.71 8.08
C ILE A 110 0.43 6.22 8.04
N LYS A 111 -0.84 6.61 8.20
CA LYS A 111 -1.21 8.04 8.19
C LYS A 111 -0.53 8.79 9.33
N GLN A 112 -0.57 8.26 10.54
CA GLN A 112 0.05 8.86 11.71
C GLN A 112 1.57 9.05 11.54
N ASP A 113 2.28 8.03 11.07
CA ASP A 113 3.73 8.12 10.84
C ASP A 113 4.07 9.19 9.79
N LEU A 114 3.33 9.21 8.68
CA LEU A 114 3.57 10.17 7.60
C LEU A 114 3.21 11.61 8.01
N GLU A 115 2.15 11.81 8.79
CA GLU A 115 1.78 13.12 9.35
C GLU A 115 2.80 13.62 10.37
N ALA A 116 3.25 12.75 11.27
CA ALA A 116 4.27 13.08 12.26
C ALA A 116 5.57 13.57 11.59
N ARG A 117 5.99 12.93 10.49
CA ARG A 117 7.15 13.37 9.71
C ARG A 117 7.01 14.78 9.15
N VAL A 118 5.83 15.13 8.64
CA VAL A 118 5.54 16.49 8.15
C VAL A 118 5.66 17.51 9.28
N LEU A 119 5.10 17.21 10.45
CA LEU A 119 5.16 18.09 11.62
C LEU A 119 6.59 18.27 12.15
N ILE A 120 7.39 17.19 12.17
CA ILE A 120 8.80 17.24 12.59
C ILE A 120 9.59 18.16 11.66
N GLN A 121 9.44 17.98 10.34
CA GLN A 121 10.10 18.84 9.35
C GLN A 121 9.75 20.32 9.55
N GLN A 122 8.45 20.65 9.73
CA GLN A 122 8.02 22.02 9.97
C GLN A 122 8.63 22.64 11.24
N LYS A 123 8.74 21.85 12.32
CA LYS A 123 9.37 22.30 13.57
C LYS A 123 10.87 22.56 13.39
N GLU A 124 11.56 21.73 12.63
CA GLU A 124 12.99 21.91 12.33
C GLU A 124 13.22 23.18 11.50
N PHE A 125 12.41 23.42 10.45
CA PHE A 125 12.46 24.66 9.68
C PHE A 125 12.18 25.90 10.52
N SER A 126 11.27 25.82 11.49
CA SER A 126 10.93 26.94 12.36
C SER A 126 12.03 27.29 13.37
N LYS A 127 12.90 26.33 13.72
CA LYS A 127 14.04 26.56 14.64
C LYS A 127 15.28 27.12 13.95
N ALA A 128 15.37 26.99 12.62
CA ALA A 128 16.52 27.43 11.83
C ALA A 128 16.42 28.90 11.35
N LYS A 129 15.34 29.60 11.73
CA LYS A 129 15.04 30.98 11.36
C LYS A 129 15.08 31.88 12.59
#